data_AF-A0A8T4B8R9-F1
#
_entry.id   AF-A0A8T4B8R9-F1
#
_cell.length_a   1.000
_cell.length_b   1.000
_cell.length_c   1.000
_cell.angle_alpha   90.00
_cell.angle_beta   90.00
_cell.angle_gamma   90.00
#
_symmetry.space_group_name_H-M   'P 1'
#
loop_
_entity.id
_entity.type
_entity.pdbx_description
1 polymer ?
#
loop_
_entity_poly.entity_id
_entity_poly.type
_entity_poly.pdbx_seq_one_letter_code
_entity_poly.pdbx_strand_id
1 'polypeptide(L)'
;MKFEGGNIFSITFSNQDSLLEIADKLLENNDFNLKLMSRMPPRRLLEHIDISKIELFWLTERDTEYSMPPNLESINREIISSKNVDETIIIIDGFEWLIDLHGKENILNFINDVSDSLHGSKVRVIFPIDELSFDSVWISRMKKIVRHINLDSPVSNFKEFEESTDISIQKESPREQMEFDLGVDGAPRLSILSRLPQTGFTQALLVKRILQWRRMGLDVSELEPALNYDTNQAYELYCLIEEKVRRVVDLENYLYQNSHEIDSSELSTTLFRIKQLTGIEELEKKYYSN
;
A
#
# COMPACT_ATOMS: atom_id res chain seq x y z
N MET A 1 -1.11 -4.10 -20.28
CA MET A 1 0.28 -4.61 -20.21
C MET A 1 0.21 -6.12 -20.16
N LYS A 2 0.90 -6.88 -21.02
CA LYS A 2 0.77 -8.35 -21.02
C LYS A 2 1.99 -8.96 -20.37
N PHE A 3 1.89 -9.25 -19.07
CA PHE A 3 2.87 -10.09 -18.38
C PHE A 3 2.56 -11.55 -18.75
N GLU A 4 3.47 -12.18 -19.49
CA GLU A 4 3.34 -13.58 -19.89
C GLU A 4 3.69 -14.52 -18.73
N GLY A 5 2.84 -15.52 -18.49
CA GLY A 5 3.07 -16.57 -17.49
C GLY A 5 4.43 -17.26 -17.67
N GLY A 6 5.04 -17.62 -16.54
CA GLY A 6 6.28 -18.37 -16.49
C GLY A 6 7.54 -17.53 -16.77
N ASN A 7 7.45 -16.22 -16.61
CA ASN A 7 8.56 -15.29 -16.82
C ASN A 7 8.78 -14.37 -15.61
N ILE A 8 9.99 -13.85 -15.51
CA ILE A 8 10.36 -12.77 -14.60
C ILE A 8 10.40 -11.45 -15.37
N PHE A 9 9.86 -10.42 -14.75
CA PHE A 9 9.87 -9.05 -15.25
C PHE A 9 10.59 -8.13 -14.26
N SER A 10 11.21 -7.09 -14.78
CA SER A 10 11.63 -5.94 -13.97
C SER A 10 10.92 -4.70 -14.47
N ILE A 11 10.53 -3.84 -13.54
CA ILE A 11 9.94 -2.54 -13.84
C ILE A 11 10.78 -1.45 -13.20
N THR A 12 11.05 -0.40 -13.95
CA THR A 12 11.64 0.81 -13.38
C THR A 12 10.57 1.55 -12.61
N PHE A 13 10.88 1.98 -11.39
CA PHE A 13 10.00 2.84 -10.61
C PHE A 13 10.78 4.06 -10.10
N SER A 14 10.11 5.20 -10.02
CA SER A 14 10.73 6.45 -9.55
C SER A 14 10.53 6.66 -8.05
N ASN A 15 9.44 6.15 -7.50
CA ASN A 15 9.13 6.20 -6.08
C ASN A 15 8.14 5.12 -5.66
N GLN A 16 8.05 4.87 -4.36
CA GLN A 16 7.20 3.83 -3.79
C GLN A 16 5.71 4.01 -4.14
N ASP A 17 5.20 5.26 -4.19
CA ASP A 17 3.81 5.53 -4.56
C ASP A 17 3.50 4.99 -5.96
N SER A 18 4.38 5.21 -6.93
CA SER A 18 4.21 4.74 -8.31
C SER A 18 4.16 3.21 -8.41
N LEU A 19 4.94 2.50 -7.59
CA LEU A 19 4.87 1.05 -7.49
C LEU A 19 3.51 0.59 -6.95
N LEU A 20 3.02 1.23 -5.90
CA LEU A 20 1.74 0.88 -5.29
C LEU A 20 0.56 1.20 -6.22
N GLU A 21 0.63 2.26 -7.01
CA GLU A 21 -0.36 2.55 -8.08
C GLU A 21 -0.40 1.45 -9.15
N ILE A 22 0.75 0.85 -9.49
CA ILE A 22 0.80 -0.29 -10.42
C ILE A 22 0.17 -1.52 -9.79
N ALA A 23 0.47 -1.79 -8.52
CA ALA A 23 -0.16 -2.89 -7.78
C ALA A 23 -1.68 -2.71 -7.73
N ASP A 24 -2.18 -1.49 -7.46
CA ASP A 24 -3.62 -1.18 -7.44
C ASP A 24 -4.28 -1.42 -8.81
N LYS A 25 -3.65 -0.96 -9.89
CA LYS A 25 -4.13 -1.22 -11.27
C LYS A 25 -4.14 -2.71 -11.62
N LEU A 26 -3.21 -3.48 -11.08
CA LEU A 26 -3.19 -4.94 -11.25
C LEU A 26 -4.31 -5.60 -10.45
N LEU A 27 -4.64 -5.10 -9.25
CA LEU A 27 -5.77 -5.58 -8.45
C LEU A 27 -7.13 -5.36 -9.11
N GLU A 28 -7.29 -4.33 -9.93
CA GLU A 28 -8.53 -4.11 -10.70
C GLU A 28 -8.83 -5.24 -11.70
N ASN A 29 -7.81 -6.02 -12.07
CA ASN A 29 -7.95 -7.12 -13.01
C ASN A 29 -8.16 -8.45 -12.28
N ASN A 30 -9.40 -8.94 -12.30
CA ASN A 30 -9.81 -10.18 -11.62
C ASN A 30 -9.31 -11.47 -12.30
N ASP A 31 -8.55 -11.38 -13.40
CA ASP A 31 -8.06 -12.56 -14.12
C ASP A 31 -6.88 -13.25 -13.42
N PHE A 32 -6.32 -12.65 -12.37
CA PHE A 32 -5.17 -13.20 -11.66
C PHE A 32 -5.16 -12.87 -10.17
N ASN A 33 -4.55 -13.77 -9.39
CA ASN A 33 -4.24 -13.53 -7.99
C ASN A 33 -2.99 -12.66 -7.89
N LEU A 34 -3.02 -11.65 -7.01
CA LEU A 34 -1.86 -10.79 -6.76
C LEU A 34 -1.28 -11.09 -5.38
N LYS A 35 0.03 -11.35 -5.35
CA LYS A 35 0.82 -11.43 -4.13
C LYS A 35 1.81 -10.27 -4.08
N LEU A 36 1.95 -9.63 -2.92
CA LEU A 36 2.92 -8.55 -2.70
C LEU A 36 3.84 -8.89 -1.55
N MET A 37 5.13 -9.02 -1.86
CA MET A 37 6.21 -9.13 -0.89
C MET A 37 6.83 -7.74 -0.77
N SER A 38 6.62 -7.04 0.34
CA SER A 38 7.10 -5.67 0.52
C SER A 38 7.76 -5.47 1.87
N ARG A 39 8.73 -4.56 1.91
CA ARG A 39 9.32 -4.06 3.16
C ARG A 39 8.38 -3.13 3.92
N MET A 40 7.37 -2.57 3.24
CA MET A 40 6.38 -1.74 3.88
C MET A 40 5.49 -2.61 4.77
N PRO A 41 5.28 -2.21 6.03
CA PRO A 41 4.34 -2.92 6.88
C PRO A 41 2.93 -2.87 6.26
N PRO A 42 2.09 -3.90 6.49
CA PRO A 42 0.70 -3.95 6.01
C PRO A 42 -0.04 -2.65 6.29
N ARG A 43 0.29 -2.06 7.44
CA ARG A 43 -0.20 -0.76 7.85
C ARG A 43 -0.04 0.33 6.79
N ARG A 44 1.18 0.54 6.34
CA ARG A 44 1.44 1.61 5.39
C ARG A 44 0.85 1.29 4.02
N LEU A 45 0.74 0.01 3.67
CA LEU A 45 0.17 -0.42 2.39
C LEU A 45 -1.33 -0.14 2.30
N LEU A 46 -2.06 -0.21 3.42
CA LEU A 46 -3.48 0.13 3.50
C LEU A 46 -3.80 1.57 3.08
N GLU A 47 -2.84 2.48 3.18
CA GLU A 47 -2.99 3.84 2.68
C GLU A 47 -3.03 3.90 1.13
N HIS A 48 -2.50 2.88 0.45
CA HIS A 48 -2.21 2.92 -0.99
C HIS A 48 -2.91 1.83 -1.82
N ILE A 49 -3.23 0.66 -1.26
CA ILE A 49 -3.83 -0.47 -1.97
C ILE A 49 -4.90 -1.18 -1.12
N ASP A 50 -5.89 -1.79 -1.77
CA ASP A 50 -6.90 -2.63 -1.11
C ASP A 50 -6.29 -3.99 -0.71
N ILE A 51 -5.84 -4.08 0.55
CA ILE A 51 -5.16 -5.28 1.04
C ILE A 51 -6.07 -6.51 1.14
N SER A 52 -7.40 -6.34 1.08
CA SER A 52 -8.34 -7.47 1.17
C SER A 52 -8.33 -8.36 -0.08
N LYS A 53 -7.79 -7.84 -1.19
CA LYS A 53 -7.72 -8.50 -2.50
C LYS A 53 -6.32 -8.98 -2.86
N ILE A 54 -5.35 -8.78 -1.96
CA ILE A 54 -3.94 -9.11 -2.20
C ILE A 54 -3.45 -10.05 -1.11
N GLU A 55 -2.65 -11.04 -1.51
CA GLU A 55 -1.94 -11.87 -0.55
C GLU A 55 -0.63 -11.16 -0.16
N LEU A 56 -0.55 -10.71 1.09
CA LEU A 56 0.52 -9.84 1.55
C LEU A 56 1.59 -10.59 2.35
N PHE A 57 2.85 -10.34 2.02
CA PHE A 57 4.01 -10.79 2.78
C PHE A 57 4.86 -9.59 3.17
N TRP A 58 4.89 -9.29 4.47
CA TRP A 58 5.74 -8.25 5.00
C TRP A 58 7.16 -8.79 5.23
N LEU A 59 8.13 -8.31 4.45
CA LEU A 59 9.53 -8.72 4.54
C LEU A 59 10.16 -8.11 5.80
N THR A 60 10.21 -8.88 6.89
CA THR A 60 10.66 -8.44 8.22
C THR A 60 11.17 -9.61 9.07
N GLU A 61 12.07 -9.32 10.02
CA GLU A 61 12.52 -10.28 11.04
C GLU A 61 11.56 -10.39 12.23
N ARG A 62 10.50 -9.56 12.25
CA ARG A 62 9.49 -9.60 13.32
C ARG A 62 8.57 -10.79 13.11
N ASP A 63 8.11 -11.38 14.20
CA ASP A 63 7.14 -12.46 14.18
C ASP A 63 5.72 -11.88 14.30
N THR A 64 5.00 -11.79 13.17
CA THR A 64 3.64 -11.24 13.07
C THR A 64 2.83 -12.02 12.03
N GLU A 65 1.50 -11.85 12.00
CA GLU A 65 0.59 -12.64 11.13
C GLU A 65 0.94 -12.61 9.63
N TYR A 66 1.56 -11.53 9.15
CA TYR A 66 1.96 -11.35 7.74
C TYR A 66 3.47 -11.36 7.52
N SER A 67 4.26 -11.67 8.56
CA SER A 67 5.72 -11.60 8.43
C SER A 67 6.26 -12.73 7.57
N MET A 68 7.14 -12.35 6.65
CA MET A 68 8.03 -13.25 5.96
C MET A 68 9.47 -12.83 6.27
N PRO A 69 10.33 -13.73 6.78
CA PRO A 69 11.72 -13.38 6.99
C PRO A 69 12.37 -13.04 5.63
N PRO A 70 13.21 -11.99 5.57
CA PRO A 70 13.75 -11.45 4.32
C PRO A 70 14.91 -12.29 3.77
N ASN A 71 14.73 -13.62 3.73
CA ASN A 71 15.69 -14.57 3.19
C ASN A 71 15.18 -15.17 1.87
N LEU A 72 16.13 -15.51 0.99
CA LEU A 72 15.84 -16.00 -0.35
C LEU A 72 15.11 -17.36 -0.33
N GLU A 73 15.36 -18.18 0.70
CA GLU A 73 14.69 -19.49 0.84
C GLU A 73 13.18 -19.33 1.05
N SER A 74 12.75 -18.42 1.92
CA SER A 74 11.34 -18.19 2.22
C SER A 74 10.61 -17.55 1.05
N ILE A 75 11.25 -16.59 0.38
CA ILE A 75 10.73 -15.99 -0.86
C ILE A 75 10.58 -17.07 -1.95
N ASN A 76 11.61 -17.88 -2.17
CA ASN A 76 11.57 -18.94 -3.19
C ASN A 76 10.47 -19.97 -2.92
N ARG A 77 10.35 -20.40 -1.65
CA ARG A 77 9.31 -21.35 -1.23
C ARG A 77 7.92 -20.83 -1.57
N GLU A 78 7.68 -19.54 -1.36
CA GLU A 78 6.39 -18.91 -1.65
C GLU A 78 6.15 -18.73 -3.16
N ILE A 79 7.19 -18.43 -3.94
CA ILE A 79 7.08 -18.41 -5.40
C ILE A 79 6.71 -19.82 -5.93
N ILE A 80 7.32 -20.87 -5.37
CA ILE A 80 7.08 -22.25 -5.79
C ILE A 80 5.68 -22.73 -5.35
N SER A 81 5.23 -22.42 -4.13
CA SER A 81 3.90 -22.79 -3.64
C SER A 81 2.80 -22.20 -4.52
N SER A 82 3.02 -20.98 -5.05
CA SER A 82 2.12 -20.26 -5.92
C SER A 82 1.90 -20.92 -7.29
N LYS A 83 2.73 -21.89 -7.71
CA LYS A 83 2.55 -22.57 -9.01
C LYS A 83 1.32 -23.46 -9.08
N ASN A 84 0.78 -23.87 -7.94
CA ASN A 84 -0.41 -24.72 -7.87
C ASN A 84 -1.72 -23.94 -7.98
N VAL A 85 -1.64 -22.60 -8.05
CA VAL A 85 -2.77 -21.69 -8.11
C VAL A 85 -3.07 -21.33 -9.57
N ASP A 86 -4.23 -20.73 -9.82
CA ASP A 86 -4.53 -20.06 -11.09
C ASP A 86 -3.50 -18.96 -11.43
N GLU A 87 -3.69 -18.27 -12.55
CA GLU A 87 -2.88 -17.14 -13.00
C GLU A 87 -2.48 -16.23 -11.83
N THR A 88 -1.17 -16.14 -11.52
CA THR A 88 -0.69 -15.45 -10.31
C THR A 88 0.41 -14.45 -10.69
N ILE A 89 0.36 -13.25 -10.09
CA ILE A 89 1.40 -12.24 -10.17
C ILE A 89 1.99 -12.05 -8.78
N ILE A 90 3.30 -12.08 -8.67
CA ILE A 90 4.04 -11.85 -7.44
C ILE A 90 4.91 -10.62 -7.65
N ILE A 91 4.68 -9.57 -6.87
CA ILE A 91 5.52 -8.37 -6.83
C ILE A 91 6.47 -8.49 -5.64
N ILE A 92 7.77 -8.33 -5.88
CA ILE A 92 8.80 -8.40 -4.83
C ILE A 92 9.51 -7.05 -4.73
N ASP A 93 9.03 -6.24 -3.80
CA ASP A 93 9.52 -4.90 -3.51
C ASP A 93 10.72 -4.91 -2.54
N GLY A 94 11.56 -3.87 -2.63
CA GLY A 94 12.75 -3.71 -1.80
C GLY A 94 13.93 -4.57 -2.27
N PHE A 95 14.08 -4.74 -3.57
CA PHE A 95 15.11 -5.60 -4.16
C PHE A 95 16.53 -5.12 -3.87
N GLU A 96 16.73 -3.81 -3.83
CA GLU A 96 17.99 -3.14 -3.43
C GLU A 96 18.45 -3.64 -2.06
N TRP A 97 17.50 -3.73 -1.12
CA TRP A 97 17.79 -4.18 0.24
C TRP A 97 18.06 -5.67 0.33
N LEU A 98 17.39 -6.50 -0.48
CA LEU A 98 17.72 -7.92 -0.57
C LEU A 98 19.15 -8.13 -1.11
N ILE A 99 19.60 -7.26 -2.02
CA ILE A 99 20.99 -7.26 -2.52
C ILE A 99 21.97 -6.84 -1.43
N ASP A 100 21.64 -5.85 -0.61
CA ASP A 100 22.47 -5.47 0.53
C ASP A 100 22.59 -6.60 1.56
N LEU A 101 21.52 -7.36 1.78
CA LEU A 101 21.50 -8.48 2.74
C LEU A 101 22.24 -9.72 2.24
N HIS A 102 22.00 -10.12 0.98
CA HIS A 102 22.43 -11.42 0.46
C HIS A 102 23.62 -11.34 -0.50
N GLY A 103 23.93 -10.14 -1.00
CA GLY A 103 24.98 -9.90 -1.98
C GLY A 103 24.51 -10.12 -3.43
N LYS A 104 25.12 -9.34 -4.33
CA LYS A 104 24.76 -9.26 -5.76
C LYS A 104 24.76 -10.60 -6.49
N GLU A 105 25.76 -11.45 -6.28
CA GLU A 105 25.87 -12.74 -6.98
C GLU A 105 24.83 -13.76 -6.50
N ASN A 106 24.54 -13.80 -5.19
CA ASN A 106 23.51 -14.68 -4.65
C ASN A 106 22.13 -14.29 -5.17
N ILE A 107 21.86 -13.00 -5.32
CA ILE A 107 20.62 -12.51 -5.93
C ILE A 107 20.54 -12.88 -7.41
N LEU A 108 21.62 -12.74 -8.19
CA LEU A 108 21.61 -13.18 -9.59
C LEU A 108 21.37 -14.70 -9.72
N ASN A 109 21.97 -15.51 -8.85
CA ASN A 109 21.71 -16.95 -8.81
C ASN A 109 20.25 -17.24 -8.46
N PHE A 110 19.71 -16.56 -7.45
CA PHE A 110 18.30 -16.65 -7.08
C PHE A 110 17.35 -16.27 -8.23
N ILE A 111 17.63 -15.19 -8.98
CA ILE A 111 16.82 -14.82 -10.16
C ILE A 111 16.88 -15.92 -11.22
N ASN A 112 18.04 -16.54 -11.46
CA ASN A 112 18.15 -17.68 -12.38
C ASN A 112 17.32 -18.88 -11.89
N ASP A 113 17.48 -19.27 -10.62
CA ASP A 113 16.76 -20.41 -10.04
C ASP A 113 15.24 -20.21 -10.09
N VAL A 114 14.78 -18.98 -9.83
CA VAL A 114 13.38 -18.59 -9.97
C VAL A 114 12.96 -18.65 -11.44
N SER A 115 13.77 -18.15 -12.37
CA SER A 115 13.44 -18.15 -13.81
C SER A 115 13.25 -19.57 -14.34
N ASP A 116 14.18 -20.47 -14.02
CA ASP A 116 14.12 -21.87 -14.40
C ASP A 116 12.91 -22.56 -13.76
N SER A 117 12.62 -22.24 -12.51
CA SER A 117 11.46 -22.74 -11.78
C SER A 117 10.14 -22.29 -12.43
N LEU A 118 10.04 -21.05 -12.90
CA LEU A 118 8.80 -20.51 -13.45
C LEU A 118 8.44 -21.07 -14.83
N HIS A 119 9.40 -21.67 -15.54
CA HIS A 119 9.17 -22.17 -16.89
C HIS A 119 7.94 -23.09 -16.99
N GLY A 120 7.02 -22.76 -17.91
CA GLY A 120 5.79 -23.52 -18.12
C GLY A 120 4.69 -23.32 -17.05
N SER A 121 4.92 -22.46 -16.05
CA SER A 121 3.90 -22.10 -15.06
C SER A 121 3.08 -20.88 -15.47
N LYS A 122 1.97 -20.63 -14.77
CA LYS A 122 1.16 -19.41 -14.90
C LYS A 122 1.58 -18.29 -13.95
N VAL A 123 2.66 -18.51 -13.18
CA VAL A 123 3.16 -17.54 -12.20
C VAL A 123 4.05 -16.54 -12.91
N ARG A 124 3.92 -15.28 -12.50
CA ARG A 124 4.71 -14.14 -13.01
C ARG A 124 5.35 -13.46 -11.84
N VAL A 125 6.64 -13.20 -11.91
CA VAL A 125 7.37 -12.49 -10.85
C VAL A 125 7.80 -11.13 -11.39
N ILE A 126 7.55 -10.07 -10.63
CA ILE A 126 7.90 -8.69 -10.97
C ILE A 126 8.85 -8.17 -9.89
N PHE A 127 10.02 -7.71 -10.32
CA PHE A 127 10.99 -6.99 -9.50
C PHE A 127 10.97 -5.50 -9.85
N PRO A 128 10.37 -4.64 -9.01
CA PRO A 128 10.58 -3.21 -9.08
C PRO A 128 12.04 -2.93 -8.77
N ILE A 129 12.70 -2.15 -9.62
CA ILE A 129 14.09 -1.72 -9.41
C ILE A 129 14.23 -0.23 -9.67
N ASP A 130 15.03 0.42 -8.84
CA ASP A 130 15.64 1.71 -9.20
C ASP A 130 16.97 1.43 -9.89
N GLU A 131 17.03 1.60 -11.23
CA GLU A 131 18.25 1.32 -11.99
C GLU A 131 19.45 2.16 -11.54
N LEU A 132 19.21 3.34 -10.97
CA LEU A 132 20.27 4.24 -10.48
C LEU A 132 20.93 3.71 -9.21
N SER A 133 20.27 2.81 -8.49
CA SER A 133 20.79 2.17 -7.28
C SER A 133 21.79 1.04 -7.58
N PHE A 134 22.00 0.68 -8.85
CA PHE A 134 22.84 -0.45 -9.25
C PHE A 134 23.93 -0.07 -10.26
N ASP A 135 25.02 -0.84 -10.25
CA ASP A 135 26.04 -0.70 -11.28
C ASP A 135 25.56 -1.27 -12.62
N SER A 136 26.02 -0.65 -13.71
CA SER A 136 25.59 -0.97 -15.07
C SER A 136 25.94 -2.41 -15.49
N VAL A 137 27.01 -2.99 -14.93
CA VAL A 137 27.43 -4.36 -15.22
C VAL A 137 26.44 -5.35 -14.62
N TRP A 138 26.06 -5.14 -13.35
CA TRP A 138 25.08 -5.98 -12.68
C TRP A 138 23.70 -5.87 -13.33
N ILE A 139 23.22 -4.66 -13.65
CA ILE A 139 21.96 -4.46 -14.39
C ILE A 139 21.98 -5.21 -15.73
N SER A 140 23.09 -5.12 -16.47
CA SER A 140 23.24 -5.82 -17.74
C SER A 140 23.21 -7.35 -17.59
N ARG A 141 23.71 -7.90 -16.48
CA ARG A 141 23.63 -9.34 -16.19
C ARG A 141 22.20 -9.76 -15.84
N MET A 142 21.53 -9.01 -14.98
CA MET A 142 20.13 -9.26 -14.61
C MET A 142 19.20 -9.19 -15.83
N LYS A 143 19.35 -8.18 -16.70
CA LYS A 143 18.55 -8.01 -17.94
C LYS A 143 18.71 -9.14 -18.95
N LYS A 144 19.67 -10.06 -18.80
CA LYS A 144 19.76 -11.28 -19.62
C LYS A 144 18.77 -12.36 -19.20
N ILE A 145 18.31 -12.31 -17.96
CA ILE A 145 17.41 -13.30 -17.34
C ILE A 145 16.00 -12.72 -17.25
N VAL A 146 15.91 -11.43 -16.90
CA VAL A 146 14.67 -10.73 -16.62
C VAL A 146 14.24 -9.89 -17.82
N ARG A 147 12.95 -9.96 -18.19
CA ARG A 147 12.38 -9.06 -19.19
C ARG A 147 12.13 -7.68 -18.57
N HIS A 148 12.95 -6.72 -18.94
CA HIS A 148 12.83 -5.38 -18.42
C HIS A 148 11.74 -4.57 -19.16
N ILE A 149 10.85 -3.94 -18.40
CA ILE A 149 9.78 -3.08 -18.89
C ILE A 149 10.06 -1.66 -18.39
N ASN A 150 10.40 -0.77 -19.32
CA ASN A 150 10.43 0.66 -19.04
C ASN A 150 9.01 1.19 -18.98
N LEU A 151 8.59 1.60 -17.79
CA LEU A 151 7.30 2.27 -17.59
C LEU A 151 7.32 3.73 -18.06
N ASP A 152 8.51 4.26 -18.35
CA ASP A 152 8.74 5.60 -18.91
C ASP A 152 8.42 5.73 -20.41
N SER A 153 7.83 4.71 -21.06
CA SER A 153 7.21 4.95 -22.36
C SER A 153 5.96 5.78 -22.13
N PRO A 154 5.93 7.05 -22.57
CA PRO A 154 4.80 7.92 -22.32
C PRO A 154 3.56 7.29 -22.94
N VAL A 155 2.51 7.16 -22.13
CA VAL A 155 1.16 7.28 -22.66
C VAL A 155 1.15 8.64 -23.36
N SER A 156 1.30 8.59 -24.69
CA SER A 156 1.30 9.75 -25.53
C SER A 156 -0.08 10.41 -25.41
N ASN A 157 -0.13 11.47 -24.60
CA ASN A 157 -0.96 12.66 -24.68
C ASN A 157 -1.39 13.16 -23.31
N PHE A 158 -0.44 13.57 -22.48
CA PHE A 158 -0.66 14.73 -21.62
C PHE A 158 0.59 15.61 -21.70
N LYS A 159 0.51 16.60 -22.58
CA LYS A 159 1.31 17.82 -22.43
C LYS A 159 0.69 18.57 -21.27
N GLU A 160 1.43 18.75 -20.18
CA GLU A 160 1.37 19.99 -19.41
C GLU A 160 2.58 20.10 -18.47
N PHE A 161 3.48 20.98 -18.91
CA PHE A 161 4.43 21.81 -18.17
C PHE A 161 5.40 21.14 -17.18
N GLU A 162 6.65 21.06 -17.65
CA GLU A 162 7.83 21.23 -16.80
C GLU A 162 7.74 22.57 -16.07
N GLU A 163 7.79 22.54 -14.74
CA GLU A 163 8.46 23.59 -13.99
C GLU A 163 9.46 22.93 -13.04
N SER A 164 10.72 23.15 -13.36
CA SER A 164 11.86 22.99 -12.48
C SER A 164 11.64 23.75 -11.18
N THR A 165 11.59 23.05 -10.05
CA THR A 165 11.99 23.64 -8.77
C THR A 165 12.70 22.58 -7.93
N ASP A 166 14.01 22.77 -7.80
CA ASP A 166 14.80 22.21 -6.71
C ASP A 166 14.09 22.45 -5.38
N ILE A 167 13.62 21.39 -4.74
CA ILE A 167 13.36 21.38 -3.30
C ILE A 167 14.07 20.16 -2.72
N SER A 168 15.26 20.42 -2.17
CA SER A 168 15.96 19.54 -1.25
C SER A 168 15.11 19.32 -0.01
N ILE A 169 14.40 18.18 0.07
CA ILE A 169 13.72 17.75 1.29
C ILE A 169 14.77 17.05 2.17
N GLN A 170 15.18 17.76 3.21
CA GLN A 170 16.04 17.25 4.27
C GLN A 170 15.36 16.10 5.03
N LYS A 171 16.22 15.23 5.53
CA LYS A 171 15.98 13.97 6.24
C LYS A 171 15.09 14.09 7.49
N GLU A 172 14.44 12.95 7.73
CA GLU A 172 14.02 12.38 9.02
C GLU A 172 12.88 13.08 9.78
N SER A 173 11.71 12.43 9.77
CA SER A 173 10.84 12.39 10.95
C SER A 173 10.74 10.95 11.48
N PRO A 174 10.57 10.75 12.80
CA PRO A 174 10.73 9.45 13.45
C PRO A 174 9.78 8.39 12.90
N ARG A 175 10.31 7.18 12.71
CA ARG A 175 9.55 5.97 12.42
C ARG A 175 8.59 5.64 13.57
N GLU A 176 7.38 6.17 13.53
CA GLU A 176 6.26 5.55 14.24
C GLU A 176 5.81 4.34 13.42
N GLN A 177 6.33 3.18 13.81
CA GLN A 177 5.67 1.91 13.59
C GLN A 177 4.26 2.09 14.16
N MET A 178 3.25 2.14 13.31
CA MET A 178 1.95 1.73 13.80
C MET A 178 1.72 0.35 13.16
N GLU A 179 1.15 -0.56 13.93
CA GLU A 179 0.52 -1.80 13.49
C GLU A 179 -0.95 -1.44 13.22
N PHE A 180 -1.60 -2.02 12.20
CA PHE A 180 -3.07 -1.96 12.13
C PHE A 180 -3.56 -3.29 12.66
N ASP A 181 -4.26 -3.26 13.79
CA ASP A 181 -5.04 -4.42 14.21
C ASP A 181 -6.30 -4.50 13.35
N LEU A 182 -6.74 -5.73 13.09
CA LEU A 182 -8.07 -5.97 12.55
C LEU A 182 -9.11 -5.81 13.67
N GLY A 183 -10.26 -5.23 13.34
CA GLY A 183 -11.40 -5.12 14.24
C GLY A 183 -12.05 -6.48 14.51
N VAL A 184 -12.91 -6.56 15.54
CA VAL A 184 -13.72 -7.76 15.87
C VAL A 184 -14.62 -8.23 14.72
N ASP A 185 -14.92 -7.35 13.79
CA ASP A 185 -15.72 -7.54 12.59
C ASP A 185 -14.88 -7.85 11.33
N GLY A 186 -13.55 -7.97 11.47
CA GLY A 186 -12.61 -8.17 10.38
C GLY A 186 -12.35 -6.92 9.53
N ALA A 187 -12.96 -5.78 9.88
CA ALA A 187 -12.71 -4.52 9.21
C ALA A 187 -11.38 -3.90 9.65
N PRO A 188 -10.72 -3.10 8.82
CA PRO A 188 -9.54 -2.36 9.24
C PRO A 188 -9.90 -1.37 10.36
N ARG A 189 -9.12 -1.39 11.44
CA ARG A 189 -9.24 -0.36 12.49
C ARG A 189 -8.89 1.01 11.95
N LEU A 190 -9.58 2.01 12.46
CA LEU A 190 -9.29 3.39 12.19
C LEU A 190 -7.96 3.79 12.81
N SER A 191 -7.32 4.74 12.16
CA SER A 191 -6.01 5.23 12.56
C SER A 191 -5.88 6.71 12.26
N ILE A 192 -5.10 7.38 13.09
CA ILE A 192 -4.86 8.81 12.92
C ILE A 192 -3.87 9.00 11.77
N LEU A 193 -4.29 9.72 10.73
CA LEU A 193 -3.40 10.18 9.65
C LEU A 193 -2.85 11.58 9.98
N SER A 194 -1.70 11.92 9.39
CA SER A 194 -1.13 13.27 9.49
C SER A 194 -2.04 14.30 8.84
N ARG A 195 -2.09 15.53 9.37
CA ARG A 195 -2.86 16.62 8.76
C ARG A 195 -2.20 17.07 7.46
N LEU A 196 -3.02 17.32 6.43
CA LEU A 196 -2.54 17.99 5.23
C LEU A 196 -2.35 19.48 5.55
N PRO A 197 -1.16 20.05 5.33
CA PRO A 197 -0.94 21.47 5.51
C PRO A 197 -1.70 22.25 4.44
N GLN A 198 -2.15 23.47 4.77
CA GLN A 198 -2.75 24.38 3.79
C GLN A 198 -1.74 24.77 2.70
N THR A 199 -0.49 24.99 3.10
CA THR A 199 0.62 25.27 2.20
C THR A 199 0.94 24.03 1.38
N GLY A 200 0.80 24.12 0.06
CA GLY A 200 1.01 22.98 -0.85
C GLY A 200 -0.18 22.03 -0.92
N PHE A 201 -1.35 22.40 -0.38
CA PHE A 201 -2.58 21.63 -0.55
C PHE A 201 -2.99 21.63 -2.03
N THR A 202 -3.23 20.43 -2.58
CA THR A 202 -3.65 20.24 -3.97
C THR A 202 -4.83 19.29 -4.03
N GLN A 203 -5.60 19.36 -5.12
CA GLN A 203 -6.70 18.43 -5.37
C GLN A 203 -6.21 16.97 -5.42
N ALA A 204 -5.01 16.73 -5.95
CA ALA A 204 -4.41 15.40 -5.96
C ALA A 204 -4.15 14.86 -4.55
N LEU A 205 -3.68 15.69 -3.62
CA LEU A 205 -3.52 15.32 -2.21
C LEU A 205 -4.88 15.04 -1.54
N LEU A 206 -5.90 15.82 -1.86
CA LEU A 206 -7.26 15.59 -1.37
C LEU A 206 -7.84 14.25 -1.86
N VAL A 207 -7.67 13.93 -3.14
CA VAL A 207 -8.09 12.61 -3.70
C VAL A 207 -7.38 11.47 -2.98
N LYS A 208 -6.05 11.55 -2.81
CA LYS A 208 -5.28 10.53 -2.07
C LYS A 208 -5.84 10.37 -0.64
N ARG A 209 -6.15 11.46 0.04
CA ARG A 209 -6.72 11.42 1.40
C ARG A 209 -8.11 10.82 1.47
N ILE A 210 -8.99 11.14 0.53
CA ILE A 210 -10.33 10.54 0.43
C ILE A 210 -10.21 9.02 0.26
N LEU A 211 -9.32 8.56 -0.60
CA LEU A 211 -9.07 7.14 -0.81
C LEU A 211 -8.52 6.44 0.45
N GLN A 212 -7.57 7.07 1.15
CA GLN A 212 -7.05 6.56 2.43
C GLN A 212 -8.18 6.33 3.44
N TRP A 213 -9.07 7.30 3.64
CA TRP A 213 -10.20 7.15 4.57
C TRP A 213 -11.21 6.10 4.11
N ARG A 214 -11.51 6.01 2.82
CA ARG A 214 -12.38 4.95 2.27
C ARG A 214 -11.82 3.55 2.50
N ARG A 215 -10.50 3.37 2.34
CA ARG A 215 -9.81 2.10 2.60
C ARG A 215 -9.85 1.70 4.08
N MET A 216 -9.93 2.67 4.98
CA MET A 216 -10.17 2.45 6.41
C MET A 216 -11.66 2.15 6.74
N GLY A 217 -12.51 2.07 5.72
CA GLY A 217 -13.94 1.82 5.84
C GLY A 217 -14.78 3.05 6.16
N LEU A 218 -14.21 4.26 6.12
CA LEU A 218 -14.95 5.49 6.38
C LEU A 218 -15.73 5.94 5.14
N ASP A 219 -16.99 6.31 5.35
CA ASP A 219 -17.80 7.02 4.37
C ASP A 219 -17.52 8.52 4.45
N VAL A 220 -16.63 8.97 3.57
CA VAL A 220 -16.26 10.39 3.41
C VAL A 220 -16.93 11.01 2.19
N SER A 221 -18.09 10.52 1.78
CA SER A 221 -18.80 11.02 0.59
C SER A 221 -19.20 12.50 0.72
N GLU A 222 -19.37 13.01 1.94
CA GLU A 222 -19.55 14.46 2.21
C GLU A 222 -18.40 15.33 1.71
N LEU A 223 -17.18 14.76 1.54
CA LEU A 223 -16.00 15.48 1.08
C LEU A 223 -15.81 15.46 -0.45
N GLU A 224 -16.49 14.56 -1.17
CA GLU A 224 -16.35 14.47 -2.63
C GLU A 224 -16.66 15.78 -3.39
N PRO A 225 -17.66 16.59 -3.00
CA PRO A 225 -17.92 17.86 -3.66
C PRO A 225 -16.72 18.82 -3.65
N ALA A 226 -15.82 18.73 -2.66
CA ALA A 226 -14.61 19.57 -2.60
C ALA A 226 -13.63 19.32 -3.74
N LEU A 227 -13.75 18.19 -4.45
CA LEU A 227 -12.96 17.95 -5.65
C LEU A 227 -13.29 18.92 -6.78
N ASN A 228 -14.46 19.57 -6.76
CA ASN A 228 -14.85 20.55 -7.77
C ASN A 228 -14.75 21.99 -7.27
N TYR A 229 -14.21 22.21 -6.06
CA TYR A 229 -14.09 23.54 -5.46
C TYR A 229 -12.71 24.15 -5.69
N ASP A 230 -12.61 25.46 -5.49
CA ASP A 230 -11.32 26.14 -5.42
C ASP A 230 -10.50 25.64 -4.23
N THR A 231 -9.17 25.68 -4.33
CA THR A 231 -8.23 25.10 -3.36
C THR A 231 -8.50 25.51 -1.90
N ASN A 232 -8.87 26.77 -1.65
CA ASN A 232 -9.17 27.26 -0.30
C ASN A 232 -10.48 26.67 0.25
N GLN A 233 -11.54 26.64 -0.56
CA GLN A 233 -12.84 26.09 -0.16
C GLN A 233 -12.76 24.56 0.02
N ALA A 234 -11.99 23.90 -0.85
CA ALA A 234 -11.70 22.47 -0.72
C ALA A 234 -10.94 22.17 0.58
N TYR A 235 -9.96 23.02 0.95
CA TYR A 235 -9.21 22.89 2.19
C TYR A 235 -10.09 23.09 3.43
N GLU A 236 -10.98 24.09 3.40
CA GLU A 236 -11.94 24.34 4.50
C GLU A 236 -12.85 23.13 4.74
N LEU A 237 -13.42 22.55 3.67
CA LEU A 237 -14.26 21.35 3.81
C LEU A 237 -13.44 20.15 4.28
N TYR A 238 -12.22 19.99 3.78
CA TYR A 238 -11.29 18.98 4.25
C TYR A 238 -11.07 19.08 5.76
N CYS A 239 -10.77 20.26 6.31
CA CYS A 239 -10.54 20.45 7.74
C CYS A 239 -11.77 20.04 8.58
N LEU A 240 -12.98 20.34 8.12
CA LEU A 240 -14.21 19.96 8.82
C LEU A 240 -14.38 18.44 8.89
N ILE A 241 -14.15 17.74 7.78
CA ILE A 241 -14.25 16.28 7.73
C ILE A 241 -13.08 15.62 8.48
N GLU A 242 -11.87 16.18 8.39
CA GLU A 242 -10.68 15.72 9.13
C GLU A 242 -10.94 15.69 10.64
N GLU A 243 -11.57 16.73 11.18
CA GLU A 243 -11.90 16.80 12.59
C GLU A 243 -12.95 15.75 12.98
N LYS A 244 -13.98 15.51 12.14
CA LYS A 244 -14.92 14.40 12.34
C LYS A 244 -14.20 13.06 12.37
N VAL A 245 -13.27 12.84 11.42
CA VAL A 245 -12.51 11.60 11.32
C VAL A 245 -11.66 11.36 12.57
N ARG A 246 -10.99 12.39 13.10
CA ARG A 246 -10.22 12.27 14.36
C ARG A 246 -11.11 11.83 15.52
N ARG A 247 -12.25 12.50 15.70
CA ARG A 247 -13.20 12.18 16.77
C ARG A 247 -13.69 10.73 16.70
N VAL A 248 -14.00 10.23 15.50
CA VAL A 248 -14.44 8.83 15.37
C VAL A 248 -13.32 7.81 15.54
N VAL A 249 -12.07 8.15 15.20
CA VAL A 249 -10.90 7.28 15.47
C VAL A 249 -10.72 7.13 16.98
N ASP A 250 -10.81 8.24 17.72
CA ASP A 250 -10.69 8.22 19.19
C ASP A 250 -11.84 7.44 19.85
N LEU A 251 -13.06 7.59 19.33
CA LEU A 251 -14.22 6.80 19.77
C LEU A 251 -14.03 5.30 19.49
N GLU A 252 -13.58 4.94 18.30
CA GLU A 252 -13.37 3.53 17.94
C GLU A 252 -12.32 2.88 18.86
N ASN A 253 -11.22 3.60 19.12
CA ASN A 253 -10.20 3.15 20.05
C ASN A 253 -10.73 2.94 21.47
N TYR A 254 -11.56 3.85 21.96
CA TYR A 254 -12.22 3.70 23.26
C TYR A 254 -13.13 2.48 23.31
N LEU A 255 -13.94 2.26 22.27
CA LEU A 255 -14.86 1.12 22.20
C LEU A 255 -14.12 -0.22 22.21
N TYR A 256 -13.00 -0.33 21.49
CA TYR A 256 -12.20 -1.55 21.52
C TYR A 256 -11.57 -1.80 22.90
N GLN A 257 -11.06 -0.76 23.57
CA GLN A 257 -10.50 -0.87 24.92
C GLN A 257 -11.54 -1.34 25.95
N ASN A 258 -12.81 -0.92 25.78
CA ASN A 258 -13.91 -1.24 26.69
C ASN A 258 -14.89 -2.27 26.11
N SER A 259 -14.47 -3.03 25.09
CA SER A 259 -15.34 -3.96 24.35
C SER A 259 -15.97 -5.06 25.22
N HIS A 260 -15.35 -5.38 26.36
CA HIS A 260 -15.84 -6.35 27.33
C HIS A 260 -17.05 -5.87 28.15
N GLU A 261 -17.28 -4.55 28.22
CA GLU A 261 -18.40 -3.93 28.96
C GLU A 261 -19.59 -3.61 28.05
N ILE A 262 -19.43 -3.77 26.73
CA ILE A 262 -20.39 -3.37 25.70
C ILE A 262 -20.98 -4.62 25.06
N ASP A 263 -22.30 -4.64 24.89
CA ASP A 263 -22.97 -5.72 24.17
C ASP A 263 -22.48 -5.81 22.71
N SER A 264 -22.31 -7.02 22.18
CA SER A 264 -21.78 -7.23 20.84
C SER A 264 -22.65 -6.62 19.73
N SER A 265 -23.97 -6.62 19.88
CA SER A 265 -24.89 -6.02 18.90
C SER A 265 -24.82 -4.48 18.96
N GLU A 266 -24.71 -3.94 20.17
CA GLU A 266 -24.52 -2.51 20.40
C GLU A 266 -23.19 -2.01 19.84
N LEU A 267 -22.10 -2.75 20.07
CA LEU A 267 -20.77 -2.44 19.56
C LEU A 267 -20.78 -2.40 18.02
N SER A 268 -21.33 -3.43 17.36
CA SER A 268 -21.40 -3.48 15.90
C SER A 268 -22.21 -2.32 15.31
N THR A 269 -23.36 -1.99 15.91
CA THR A 269 -24.19 -0.86 15.47
C THR A 269 -23.46 0.47 15.62
N THR A 270 -22.70 0.63 16.71
CA THR A 270 -21.92 1.84 16.99
C THR A 270 -20.74 1.98 16.03
N LEU A 271 -20.00 0.90 15.77
CA LEU A 271 -18.91 0.87 14.80
C LEU A 271 -19.41 1.23 13.39
N PHE A 272 -20.58 0.71 12.98
CA PHE A 272 -21.19 1.08 11.71
C PHE A 272 -21.49 2.59 11.61
N ARG A 273 -22.04 3.21 12.67
CA ARG A 273 -22.29 4.66 12.72
C ARG A 273 -21.00 5.48 12.66
N ILE A 274 -19.95 5.01 13.35
CA ILE A 274 -18.60 5.57 13.30
C ILE A 274 -18.07 5.57 11.86
N LYS A 275 -18.18 4.45 11.15
CA LYS A 275 -17.77 4.35 9.74
C LYS A 275 -18.53 5.31 8.84
N GLN A 276 -19.81 5.58 9.13
CA GLN A 276 -20.63 6.53 8.40
C GLN A 276 -20.41 8.01 8.78
N LEU A 277 -19.55 8.30 9.77
CA LEU A 277 -19.35 9.65 10.32
C LEU A 277 -20.64 10.32 10.83
N THR A 278 -21.60 9.54 11.34
CA THR A 278 -22.93 10.03 11.74
C THR A 278 -23.19 9.98 13.25
N GLY A 279 -23.83 11.04 13.76
CA GLY A 279 -24.26 11.14 15.16
C GLY A 279 -23.11 11.06 16.17
N ILE A 280 -21.96 11.62 15.81
CA ILE A 280 -20.72 11.58 16.60
C ILE A 280 -20.95 12.18 17.99
N GLU A 281 -21.63 13.31 18.09
CA GLU A 281 -21.89 13.99 19.37
C GLU A 281 -22.75 13.15 20.32
N GLU A 282 -23.68 12.37 19.79
CA GLU A 282 -24.53 11.47 20.58
C GLU A 282 -23.71 10.29 21.13
N LEU A 283 -22.84 9.72 20.29
CA LEU A 283 -21.96 8.62 20.66
C LEU A 283 -20.93 9.08 21.70
N GLU A 284 -20.30 10.24 21.53
CA GLU A 284 -19.39 10.83 22.53
C GLU A 284 -20.09 11.05 23.86
N LYS A 285 -21.31 11.61 23.86
CA LYS A 285 -22.08 11.76 25.10
C LYS A 285 -22.35 10.42 25.76
N LYS A 286 -22.68 9.39 24.98
CA LYS A 286 -23.00 8.07 25.50
C LYS A 286 -21.78 7.38 26.13
N TYR A 287 -20.62 7.48 25.51
CA TYR A 287 -19.43 6.71 25.90
C TYR A 287 -18.39 7.49 26.71
N TYR A 288 -18.35 8.83 26.62
CA TYR A 288 -17.42 9.68 27.36
C TYR A 288 -18.05 10.40 28.56
N SER A 289 -19.38 10.41 28.70
CA SER A 289 -20.01 10.94 29.91
C SER A 289 -19.99 9.87 30.99
N ASN A 290 -19.02 9.97 31.89
CA ASN A 290 -19.13 9.40 33.24
C ASN A 290 -20.20 10.14 34.04
#